data_AF-A0ABD5V3I2-F1
#
_entry.id   AF-A0ABD5V3I2-F1
#
_cell.length_a   1.000
_cell.length_b   1.000
_cell.length_c   1.000
_cell.angle_alpha   90.00
_cell.angle_beta   90.00
_cell.angle_gamma   90.00
#
_symmetry.space_group_name_H-M   'P 1'
#
loop_
_entity.id
_entity.type
_entity.pdbx_description
1 polymer ?
#
loop_
_entity_poly.entity_id
_entity_poly.type
_entity_poly.pdbx_seq_one_letter_code
_entity_poly.pdbx_strand_id
1 'polypeptide(L)'
;MRKFNTVSGIALLGFFVSFSVFGDPFAEPLLAVLVLAFGLAGALFLLGGLIDGFSLAGYRVHWYVFSGSATAIVGLSLSVSLFLEPSLDGAGAVFIRIVAVANALLFGYMGFDMVRGGGRADPWTSQESSE
;
A
#
# COMPACT_ATOMS: atom_id res chain seq x y z
N MET A 1 -13.02 -0.35 -8.39
CA MET A 1 -11.83 -0.51 -7.53
C MET A 1 -12.15 -0.27 -6.05
N ARG A 2 -13.17 0.54 -5.75
CA ARG A 2 -13.79 0.73 -4.42
C ARG A 2 -13.75 -0.48 -3.47
N LYS A 3 -14.40 -1.59 -3.81
CA LYS A 3 -14.48 -2.77 -2.92
C LYS A 3 -13.11 -3.32 -2.54
N PHE A 4 -12.18 -3.37 -3.50
CA PHE A 4 -10.81 -3.83 -3.24
C PHE A 4 -10.10 -2.90 -2.27
N ASN A 5 -10.11 -1.58 -2.52
CA ASN A 5 -9.47 -0.60 -1.65
C ASN A 5 -10.07 -0.61 -0.24
N THR A 6 -11.40 -0.66 -0.12
CA THR A 6 -12.06 -0.70 1.18
C THR A 6 -11.73 -1.99 1.94
N VAL A 7 -11.79 -3.16 1.29
CA VAL A 7 -11.49 -4.45 1.94
C VAL A 7 -10.03 -4.54 2.35
N SER A 8 -9.09 -4.17 1.47
CA SER A 8 -7.66 -4.13 1.78
C SER A 8 -7.36 -3.15 2.92
N GLY A 9 -8.02 -1.99 2.93
CA GLY A 9 -7.88 -1.01 4.00
C GLY A 9 -8.36 -1.52 5.35
N ILE A 10 -9.53 -2.16 5.41
CA ILE A 10 -10.06 -2.79 6.63
C ILE A 10 -9.12 -3.91 7.11
N ALA A 11 -8.64 -4.76 6.21
CA ALA A 11 -7.74 -5.87 6.56
C ALA A 11 -6.42 -5.36 7.17
N LEU A 12 -5.79 -4.35 6.54
CA LEU A 12 -4.54 -3.77 7.04
C LEU A 12 -4.72 -3.05 8.37
N LEU A 13 -5.83 -2.33 8.57
CA LEU A 13 -6.14 -1.76 9.88
C LEU A 13 -6.41 -2.85 10.93
N GLY A 14 -7.04 -3.97 10.55
CA GLY A 14 -7.20 -5.14 11.41
C GLY A 14 -5.85 -5.71 11.86
N PHE A 15 -4.90 -5.83 10.94
CA PHE A 15 -3.52 -6.23 11.29
C PHE A 15 -2.84 -5.20 12.18
N PHE A 16 -2.92 -3.91 11.86
CA PHE A 16 -2.39 -2.84 12.70
C PHE A 16 -2.90 -2.93 14.14
N VAL A 17 -4.21 -3.07 14.34
CA VAL A 17 -4.81 -3.20 15.68
C VAL A 17 -4.34 -4.49 16.36
N SER A 18 -4.38 -5.62 15.64
CA SER A 18 -3.99 -6.92 16.21
C SER A 18 -2.54 -6.91 16.68
N PHE A 19 -1.61 -6.45 15.84
CA PHE A 19 -0.21 -6.37 16.22
C PHE A 19 0.03 -5.29 17.28
N SER A 20 -0.66 -4.16 17.25
CA SER A 20 -0.50 -3.13 18.30
C SER A 20 -0.97 -3.60 19.69
N VAL A 21 -1.96 -4.50 19.74
CA VAL A 21 -2.50 -5.06 21.00
C VAL A 21 -1.71 -6.27 21.48
N PHE A 22 -1.27 -7.13 20.56
CA PHE A 22 -0.71 -8.45 20.90
C PHE A 22 0.79 -8.60 20.64
N GLY A 23 1.36 -7.84 19.70
CA GLY A 23 2.79 -7.91 19.37
C GLY A 23 3.50 -6.70 19.93
N ASP A 24 4.26 -6.84 21.01
CA ASP A 24 4.99 -5.74 21.65
C ASP A 24 5.88 -5.02 20.63
N PRO A 25 5.43 -3.88 20.05
CA PRO A 25 6.11 -3.29 18.92
C PRO A 25 7.36 -2.52 19.39
N PHE A 26 7.48 -2.26 20.68
CA PHE A 26 8.64 -1.56 21.25
C PHE A 26 9.82 -2.51 21.50
N ALA A 27 9.57 -3.81 21.57
CA ALA A 27 10.60 -4.83 21.69
C ALA A 27 11.32 -5.09 20.35
N GLU A 28 10.62 -4.96 19.21
CA GLU A 28 11.14 -5.30 17.89
C GLU A 28 10.96 -4.14 16.89
N PRO A 29 12.04 -3.42 16.52
CA PRO A 29 11.97 -2.27 15.62
C PRO A 29 11.37 -2.58 14.24
N LEU A 30 11.62 -3.80 13.71
CA LEU A 30 11.05 -4.24 12.44
C LEU A 30 9.53 -4.43 12.53
N LEU A 31 9.05 -4.96 13.65
CA LEU A 31 7.63 -5.10 13.93
C LEU A 31 6.98 -3.71 14.03
N ALA A 32 7.58 -2.76 14.74
CA ALA A 32 7.08 -1.38 14.80
C ALA A 32 6.91 -0.76 13.40
N VAL A 33 7.91 -0.91 12.52
CA VAL A 33 7.85 -0.39 11.15
C VAL A 33 6.72 -1.03 10.35
N LEU A 34 6.55 -2.36 10.45
CA LEU A 34 5.45 -3.08 9.80
C LEU A 34 4.09 -2.64 10.31
N VAL A 35 3.93 -2.52 11.63
CA VAL A 35 2.68 -2.08 12.26
C VAL A 35 2.31 -0.68 11.77
N LEU A 36 3.24 0.27 11.82
CA LEU A 36 3.01 1.63 11.33
C LEU A 36 2.70 1.65 9.83
N ALA A 37 3.38 0.82 9.03
CA ALA A 37 3.12 0.69 7.61
C ALA A 37 1.71 0.14 7.32
N PHE A 38 1.25 -0.87 8.07
CA PHE A 38 -0.13 -1.39 7.95
C PHE A 38 -1.17 -0.36 8.35
N GLY A 39 -0.94 0.40 9.43
CA GLY A 39 -1.82 1.48 9.85
C GLY A 39 -1.96 2.55 8.78
N LEU A 40 -0.83 3.05 8.29
CA LEU A 40 -0.78 4.11 7.28
C LEU A 40 -1.37 3.65 5.94
N ALA A 41 -0.94 2.49 5.44
CA ALA A 41 -1.45 1.95 4.18
C ALA A 41 -2.93 1.57 4.28
N GLY A 42 -3.38 1.03 5.41
CA GLY A 42 -4.78 0.72 5.67
C GLY A 42 -5.66 1.97 5.61
N ALA A 43 -5.23 3.06 6.25
CA ALA A 43 -5.90 4.35 6.19
C ALA A 43 -5.95 4.91 4.76
N LEU A 44 -4.85 4.86 4.02
CA LEU A 44 -4.78 5.33 2.64
C LEU A 44 -5.68 4.51 1.69
N PHE A 45 -5.70 3.18 1.83
CA PHE A 45 -6.62 2.33 1.06
C PHE A 45 -8.09 2.63 1.38
N LEU A 46 -8.44 2.81 2.65
CA LEU A 46 -9.79 3.22 3.05
C LEU A 46 -10.16 4.59 2.48
N LEU A 47 -9.28 5.58 2.58
CA LEU A 47 -9.50 6.91 2.00
C LEU A 47 -9.71 6.82 0.49
N GLY A 48 -8.88 6.07 -0.23
CA GLY A 48 -9.06 5.82 -1.66
C GLY A 48 -10.41 5.17 -1.97
N GLY A 49 -10.84 4.18 -1.18
CA GLY A 49 -12.15 3.54 -1.35
C GLY A 49 -13.34 4.46 -1.03
N LEU A 50 -13.21 5.34 -0.03
CA LEU A 50 -14.24 6.33 0.33
C LEU A 50 -14.35 7.41 -0.75
N ILE A 51 -13.22 7.94 -1.23
CA ILE A 51 -13.20 8.96 -2.29
C ILE A 51 -13.73 8.41 -3.62
N ASP A 52 -13.42 7.15 -3.97
CA ASP A 52 -14.05 6.46 -5.13
C ASP A 52 -15.56 6.24 -4.92
N GLY A 53 -16.03 6.20 -3.66
CA GLY A 53 -17.42 5.97 -3.29
C GLY A 53 -18.28 7.24 -3.14
N PHE A 54 -17.66 8.37 -2.84
CA PHE A 54 -18.30 9.66 -2.63
C PHE A 54 -17.65 10.68 -3.55
N SER A 55 -18.39 11.15 -4.56
CA SER A 55 -17.96 12.32 -5.35
C SER A 55 -17.89 13.51 -4.40
N LEU A 56 -16.68 13.86 -3.95
CA LEU A 56 -16.43 15.02 -3.10
C LEU A 56 -16.66 16.26 -3.98
N ALA A 57 -17.90 16.77 -3.93
CA ALA A 57 -18.34 17.93 -4.68
C ALA A 57 -17.39 19.12 -4.48
N GLY A 58 -16.64 19.47 -5.53
CA GLY A 58 -15.80 20.66 -5.60
C GLY A 58 -14.28 20.44 -5.58
N TYR A 59 -13.78 19.27 -5.16
CA TYR A 59 -12.34 18.96 -5.18
C TYR A 59 -12.07 17.67 -5.96
N ARG A 60 -11.28 17.77 -7.05
CA ARG A 60 -10.79 16.63 -7.84
C ARG A 60 -9.74 15.86 -7.04
N VAL A 61 -10.16 15.13 -6.02
CA VAL A 61 -9.28 14.27 -5.22
C VAL A 61 -9.12 12.93 -5.94
N HIS A 62 -7.94 12.68 -6.48
CA HIS A 62 -7.64 11.47 -7.23
C HIS A 62 -7.47 10.27 -6.30
N TRP A 63 -8.53 9.46 -6.17
CA TRP A 63 -8.56 8.27 -5.29
C TRP A 63 -7.40 7.29 -5.54
N TYR A 64 -6.91 7.21 -6.78
CA TYR A 64 -5.83 6.32 -7.19
C TYR A 64 -4.47 6.70 -6.58
N VAL A 65 -4.28 7.97 -6.20
CA VAL A 65 -3.05 8.43 -5.53
C VAL A 65 -2.92 7.73 -4.18
N PHE A 66 -4.00 7.71 -3.40
CA PHE A 66 -4.03 7.04 -2.11
C PHE A 66 -3.81 5.53 -2.24
N SER A 67 -4.48 4.91 -3.21
CA SER A 67 -4.32 3.47 -3.51
C SER A 67 -2.89 3.12 -3.93
N GLY A 68 -2.27 3.95 -4.77
CA GLY A 68 -0.91 3.75 -5.23
C GLY A 68 0.12 3.94 -4.11
N SER A 69 -0.02 5.00 -3.30
CA SER A 69 0.82 5.23 -2.13
C SER A 69 0.72 4.08 -1.12
N ALA A 70 -0.49 3.61 -0.83
CA ALA A 70 -0.69 2.47 0.07
C ALA A 70 0.00 1.20 -0.44
N THR A 71 -0.12 0.92 -1.74
CA THR A 71 0.52 -0.22 -2.41
C THR A 71 2.04 -0.15 -2.30
N ALA A 72 2.64 1.01 -2.55
CA ALA A 72 4.07 1.21 -2.41
C ALA A 72 4.54 1.04 -0.95
N ILE A 73 3.82 1.59 0.02
CA ILE A 73 4.15 1.50 1.45
C ILE A 73 4.15 0.04 1.93
N VAL A 74 3.11 -0.74 1.61
CA VAL A 74 3.04 -2.16 2.00
C VAL A 74 4.15 -2.97 1.33
N GLY A 75 4.34 -2.80 0.02
CA GLY A 75 5.36 -3.53 -0.70
C GLY A 75 6.78 -3.24 -0.20
N LEU A 76 7.11 -1.97 0.03
CA LEU A 76 8.42 -1.57 0.54
C LEU A 76 8.64 -2.04 1.97
N SER A 77 7.66 -1.89 2.87
CA SER A 77 7.79 -2.34 4.26
C SER A 77 8.00 -3.85 4.37
N LEU A 78 7.20 -4.66 3.67
CA LEU A 78 7.39 -6.11 3.63
C LEU A 78 8.75 -6.51 3.04
N SER A 79 9.20 -5.80 2.00
CA SER A 79 10.49 -6.07 1.38
C SER A 79 11.65 -5.75 2.31
N VAL A 80 11.58 -4.65 3.06
CA VAL A 80 12.58 -4.29 4.06
C VAL A 80 12.62 -5.34 5.18
N SER A 81 11.47 -5.79 5.66
CA SER A 81 11.39 -6.86 6.67
C SER A 81 12.02 -8.16 6.19
N LEU A 82 11.68 -8.60 4.96
CA LEU A 82 12.28 -9.80 4.36
C LEU A 82 13.79 -9.67 4.13
N PHE A 83 14.25 -8.46 3.79
CA PHE A 83 15.67 -8.22 3.53
C PHE A 83 16.52 -8.24 4.81
N LEU A 84 15.94 -7.76 5.92
CA LEU A 84 16.61 -7.63 7.21
C LEU A 84 16.40 -8.84 8.14
N GLU A 85 15.67 -9.86 7.68
CA GLU A 85 15.38 -11.07 8.46
C GLU A 85 16.68 -11.80 8.85
N PRO A 86 17.02 -11.85 10.15
CA PRO A 86 18.31 -12.38 10.62
C PRO A 86 18.34 -13.91 10.73
N SER A 87 17.18 -14.58 10.63
CA SER A 87 17.04 -16.01 10.84
C SER A 87 17.43 -16.88 9.63
N LEU A 88 17.83 -16.26 8.52
CA LEU A 88 18.11 -16.92 7.25
C LEU A 88 19.61 -16.88 6.95
N ASP A 89 20.22 -18.07 6.87
CA ASP A 89 21.62 -18.24 6.46
C ASP A 89 21.75 -19.06 5.15
N GLY A 90 22.84 -18.82 4.43
CA GLY A 90 23.21 -19.57 3.22
C GLY A 90 22.39 -19.22 1.97
N ALA A 91 22.19 -20.20 1.09
CA ALA A 91 21.54 -20.01 -0.21
C ALA A 91 20.08 -19.55 -0.11
N GLY A 92 19.37 -19.95 0.96
CA GLY A 92 17.99 -19.52 1.22
C GLY A 92 17.89 -18.02 1.50
N ALA A 93 18.86 -17.45 2.22
CA ALA A 93 18.92 -16.03 2.51
C ALA A 93 19.12 -15.20 1.23
N VAL A 94 19.97 -15.66 0.32
CA VAL A 94 20.21 -15.00 -0.96
C VAL A 94 18.94 -14.99 -1.80
N PHE A 95 18.23 -16.13 -1.89
CA PHE A 95 16.96 -16.21 -2.60
C PHE A 95 15.92 -15.25 -2.03
N ILE A 96 15.75 -15.21 -0.71
CA ILE A 96 14.75 -14.35 -0.05
C ILE A 96 15.08 -12.86 -0.25
N ARG A 97 16.37 -12.48 -0.22
CA ARG A 97 16.79 -11.10 -0.53
C ARG A 97 16.50 -10.72 -1.99
N ILE A 98 16.67 -11.63 -2.95
CA ILE A 98 16.28 -11.39 -4.35
C ILE A 98 14.77 -11.18 -4.45
N VAL A 99 13.98 -12.03 -3.79
CA VAL A 99 12.51 -11.90 -3.74
C VAL A 99 12.11 -10.57 -3.11
N ALA A 100 12.75 -10.16 -2.02
CA ALA A 100 12.51 -8.88 -1.37
C ALA A 100 12.77 -7.70 -2.30
N VAL A 101 13.90 -7.69 -3.01
CA VAL A 101 14.22 -6.63 -3.99
C VAL A 101 13.23 -6.62 -5.15
N ALA A 102 12.90 -7.79 -5.70
CA ALA A 102 11.92 -7.90 -6.78
C ALA A 102 10.53 -7.39 -6.34
N ASN A 103 10.13 -7.72 -5.12
CA ASN A 103 8.88 -7.27 -4.52
C ASN A 103 8.87 -5.74 -4.33
N ALA A 104 9.96 -5.17 -3.80
CA ALA A 104 10.11 -3.72 -3.63
C ALA A 104 9.97 -2.97 -4.96
N LEU A 105 10.63 -3.47 -6.02
CA LEU A 105 10.57 -2.89 -7.36
C LEU A 105 9.17 -3.00 -7.95
N LEU A 106 8.53 -4.16 -7.84
CA LEU A 106 7.22 -4.42 -8.41
C LEU A 106 6.14 -3.55 -7.74
N PHE A 107 6.07 -3.55 -6.41
CA PHE A 107 5.10 -2.75 -5.68
C PHE A 107 5.40 -1.25 -5.74
N GLY A 108 6.68 -0.87 -5.75
CA GLY A 108 7.09 0.51 -5.95
C GLY A 108 6.67 1.03 -7.33
N TYR A 109 6.90 0.24 -8.39
CA TYR A 109 6.47 0.57 -9.74
C TYR A 109 4.95 0.65 -9.85
N MET A 110 4.22 -0.36 -9.36
CA MET A 110 2.74 -0.37 -9.38
C MET A 110 2.16 0.83 -8.64
N GLY A 111 2.69 1.12 -7.43
CA GLY A 111 2.24 2.26 -6.64
C GLY A 111 2.51 3.59 -7.32
N PHE A 112 3.70 3.74 -7.92
CA PHE A 112 4.08 4.93 -8.65
C PHE A 112 3.29 5.15 -9.94
N ASP A 113 3.06 4.09 -10.71
CA ASP A 113 2.22 4.12 -11.91
C ASP A 113 0.78 4.51 -11.54
N MET A 114 0.23 3.91 -10.49
CA MET A 114 -1.07 4.30 -9.94
C MET A 114 -1.12 5.76 -9.54
N VAL A 115 -0.12 6.29 -8.82
CA VAL A 115 -0.05 7.71 -8.42
C VAL A 115 -0.01 8.64 -9.64
N ARG A 116 0.63 8.21 -10.73
CA ARG A 116 0.67 8.94 -12.00
C ARG A 116 -0.63 8.85 -12.82
N GLY A 117 -1.63 8.12 -12.34
CA GLY A 117 -2.90 7.89 -13.06
C GLY A 117 -2.81 6.78 -14.11
N GLY A 118 -1.78 5.92 -14.04
CA GLY A 118 -1.42 4.84 -14.97
C GLY A 118 -2.54 4.33 -15.86
N GLY A 119 -2.49 4.74 -17.14
CA GLY A 119 -3.28 4.21 -18.27
C GLY A 119 -4.81 4.26 -18.19
N ARG A 120 -5.40 4.71 -17.07
CA ARG A 120 -6.85 4.83 -16.95
C ARG A 120 -7.25 6.20 -17.45
N ALA A 121 -7.96 6.20 -18.58
CA ALA A 121 -8.86 7.28 -18.91
C ALA A 121 -9.75 7.53 -17.68
N ASP A 122 -9.49 8.63 -16.98
CA ASP A 122 -10.53 9.23 -16.17
C ASP A 122 -11.76 9.33 -17.09
N PRO A 123 -12.93 8.76 -16.76
CA PRO A 123 -14.13 8.95 -17.57
C PRO A 123 -14.50 10.45 -17.70
N TRP A 124 -13.86 11.31 -16.91
CA TRP A 124 -13.95 12.76 -16.92
C TRP A 124 -13.09 13.44 -17.99
N THR A 125 -12.01 12.81 -18.49
CA THR A 125 -11.20 13.42 -19.57
C THR A 125 -11.77 13.15 -20.96
N SER A 126 -12.68 12.19 -21.12
CA SER A 126 -13.38 11.93 -22.39
C SER A 126 -14.65 12.75 -22.60
N GLN A 127 -15.07 13.59 -21.64
CA GLN A 127 -16.26 14.45 -21.79
C GLN A 127 -15.94 15.92 -22.12
N GLU A 128 -14.72 16.40 -21.85
CA GLU A 128 -14.33 17.80 -22.16
C GLU A 128 -13.89 18.01 -23.63
N SER A 129 -13.84 16.97 -24.46
CA SER A 129 -13.40 17.08 -25.87
C SER A 129 -14.55 17.11 -26.90
N SER A 130 -15.79 17.30 -26.46
CA SER A 130 -16.97 17.28 -27.34
C SER A 130 -17.86 18.53 -27.24
N GLU A 131 -17.36 19.63 -26.67
CA GLU A 131 -18.02 20.95 -26.71
C GLU A 131 -17.23 21.94 -27.57
#